data_AF-A0A0J8VHE7-F1
#
_entry.id   AF-A0A0J8VHE7-F1
#
_cell.length_a   1.000
_cell.length_b   1.000
_cell.length_c   1.000
_cell.angle_alpha   90.00
_cell.angle_beta   90.00
_cell.angle_gamma   90.00
#
_symmetry.space_group_name_H-M   'P 1'
#
loop_
_entity.id
_entity.type
_entity.pdbx_description
1 polymer ?
#
loop_
_entity_poly.entity_id
_entity_poly.type
_entity_poly.pdbx_seq_one_letter_code
_entity_poly.pdbx_strand_id
1 'polypeptide(L)'
;MDASKIYLRDILGLGLIILSVMTVLGTLFSILAALNYISHEEAMAATYIKEAIPLMLCILPAFFLGKYINKPAWVIATDDFRLNSAKNQ
;
A
#
# COMPACT_ATOMS: atom_id res chain seq x y z
N MET A 1 22.54 9.70 -9.51
CA MET A 1 21.29 8.96 -9.82
C MET A 1 20.46 9.84 -10.73
N ASP A 2 19.95 9.35 -11.86
CA ASP A 2 19.08 10.17 -12.71
C ASP A 2 17.78 10.54 -11.97
N ALA A 3 17.34 11.79 -12.15
CA ALA A 3 16.11 12.32 -11.57
C ALA A 3 14.89 11.43 -11.84
N SER A 4 14.89 10.71 -12.98
CA SER A 4 13.85 9.74 -13.36
C SER A 4 13.68 8.60 -12.34
N LYS A 5 14.76 8.07 -11.75
CA LYS A 5 14.68 6.98 -10.75
C LYS A 5 14.07 7.46 -9.44
N ILE A 6 14.29 8.73 -9.08
CA ILE A 6 13.72 9.35 -7.88
C ILE A 6 12.22 9.55 -8.05
N TYR A 7 11.79 10.06 -9.21
CA TYR A 7 10.37 10.25 -9.52
C TYR A 7 9.61 8.92 -9.59
N LEU A 8 10.24 7.89 -10.16
CA LEU A 8 9.68 6.53 -10.17
C LEU A 8 9.43 6.02 -8.74
N ARG A 9 10.39 6.22 -7.83
CA ARG A 9 10.26 5.84 -6.41
C ARG A 9 9.08 6.55 -5.74
N ASP A 10 8.88 7.83 -6.02
CA ASP A 10 7.76 8.60 -5.45
C ASP A 10 6.41 8.09 -5.95
N ILE A 11 6.29 7.80 -7.25
CA ILE A 11 5.07 7.19 -7.82
C ILE A 11 4.82 5.80 -7.22
N LEU A 12 5.86 4.98 -7.07
CA LEU A 12 5.78 3.67 -6.41
C LEU A 12 5.36 3.79 -4.95
N GLY A 13 5.83 4.82 -4.24
CA GLY A 13 5.45 5.15 -2.86
C GLY A 13 3.98 5.58 -2.76
N LEU A 14 3.49 6.42 -3.66
CA LEU A 14 2.08 6.77 -3.77
C LEU A 14 1.20 5.53 -4.04
N GLY A 15 1.64 4.66 -4.95
CA GLY A 15 0.98 3.39 -5.21
C GLY A 15 0.92 2.49 -3.98
N LEU A 16 2.00 2.43 -3.19
CA LEU A 16 2.04 1.68 -1.94
C LEU A 16 1.01 2.20 -0.93
N ILE A 17 0.86 3.53 -0.80
CA ILE A 17 -0.13 4.14 0.09
C ILE A 17 -1.54 3.74 -0.33
N ILE A 18 -1.86 3.84 -1.62
CA ILE A 18 -3.19 3.46 -2.14
C ILE A 18 -3.49 1.99 -1.84
N LEU A 19 -2.54 1.09 -2.11
CA LEU A 19 -2.70 -0.34 -1.82
C LEU A 19 -2.85 -0.63 -0.32
N SER A 20 -2.15 0.11 0.53
CA SER A 20 -2.29 0.02 1.98
C SER A 20 -3.68 0.46 2.44
N VAL A 21 -4.22 1.55 1.90
CA VAL A 21 -5.58 2.01 2.22
C VAL A 21 -6.62 0.99 1.79
N MET A 22 -6.49 0.42 0.59
CA MET A 22 -7.38 -0.65 0.11
C MET A 22 -7.34 -1.87 1.03
N THR A 23 -6.16 -2.27 1.50
CA THR A 23 -6.01 -3.38 2.45
C THR A 23 -6.76 -3.09 3.76
N VAL A 24 -6.62 -1.88 4.31
CA VAL A 24 -7.33 -1.48 5.53
C VAL A 24 -8.85 -1.53 5.31
N LEU A 25 -9.35 -1.04 4.17
CA LEU A 25 -10.77 -1.18 3.83
C LEU A 25 -11.23 -2.64 3.76
N GLY A 26 -10.42 -3.52 3.16
CA GLY A 26 -10.70 -4.97 3.13
C GLY A 26 -10.76 -5.59 4.53
N THR A 27 -9.91 -5.13 5.45
CA THR A 27 -9.95 -5.61 6.85
C THR A 27 -11.21 -5.13 7.56
N LEU A 28 -11.65 -3.88 7.34
CA LEU A 28 -12.90 -3.36 7.91
C LEU A 28 -14.12 -4.12 7.39
N PHE A 29 -14.17 -4.41 6.09
CA PHE A 29 -15.25 -5.21 5.50
C PHE A 29 -15.25 -6.64 6.03
N SER A 30 -14.08 -7.22 6.30
CA SER A 30 -13.98 -8.54 6.93
C SER A 30 -14.56 -8.55 8.34
N ILE A 31 -14.30 -7.51 9.14
CA ILE A 31 -14.88 -7.35 10.48
C ILE A 31 -16.40 -7.17 10.39
N LEU A 32 -16.88 -6.31 9.49
CA LEU A 32 -18.31 -6.10 9.28
C LEU A 32 -19.01 -7.38 8.83
N ALA A 33 -18.40 -8.17 7.96
CA ALA A 33 -18.93 -9.45 7.54
C ALA A 33 -19.05 -10.43 8.72
N ALA A 34 -18.04 -10.50 9.58
CA ALA A 34 -18.06 -11.34 10.77
C ALA A 34 -19.17 -10.92 11.75
N LEU A 35 -19.34 -9.61 11.97
CA LEU A 35 -20.41 -9.07 12.82
C LEU A 35 -21.81 -9.38 12.25
N ASN A 36 -22.01 -9.21 10.93
CA ASN A 36 -23.28 -9.51 10.29
C ASN A 36 -23.59 -11.01 10.30
N TYR A 37 -22.57 -11.87 10.18
CA TYR A 37 -22.73 -13.31 10.30
C TYR A 37 -23.21 -13.70 11.71
N ILE A 38 -22.67 -13.08 12.76
CA ILE A 38 -23.11 -13.29 14.15
C ILE A 38 -24.53 -12.74 14.37
N SER A 39 -24.89 -11.63 13.73
CA SER A 39 -26.24 -11.04 13.79
C SER A 39 -27.29 -11.79 12.96
N HIS A 40 -26.95 -12.94 12.35
CA HIS A 40 -27.82 -13.70 11.44
C HIS A 40 -28.26 -12.94 10.17
N GLU A 41 -27.57 -11.85 9.83
CA GLU A 41 -27.78 -11.05 8.62
C GLU A 41 -26.92 -11.62 7.47
N GLU A 42 -27.23 -12.84 7.03
CA GLU A 42 -26.37 -13.61 6.11
C GLU A 42 -26.18 -12.94 4.74
N ALA A 43 -27.20 -12.22 4.24
CA ALA A 43 -27.14 -11.51 2.96
C ALA A 43 -26.12 -10.36 2.98
N MET A 44 -26.07 -9.60 4.09
CA MET A 44 -25.10 -8.53 4.30
C MET A 44 -23.70 -9.10 4.52
N ALA A 45 -23.58 -10.19 5.30
CA ALA A 45 -22.31 -10.85 5.56
C ALA A 45 -21.65 -11.36 4.26
N ALA A 46 -22.42 -12.02 3.39
CA ALA A 46 -21.94 -12.51 2.10
C ALA A 46 -21.48 -11.38 1.18
N THR A 47 -22.20 -10.26 1.16
CA THR A 47 -21.84 -9.07 0.37
C THR A 47 -20.52 -8.48 0.85
N TYR A 48 -20.37 -8.26 2.16
CA TYR A 48 -19.13 -7.71 2.72
C TYR A 48 -17.92 -8.62 2.52
N ILE A 49 -18.07 -9.95 2.63
CA ILE A 49 -16.98 -10.89 2.32
C ILE A 49 -16.56 -10.82 0.85
N LYS A 50 -17.53 -10.76 -0.07
CA LYS A 50 -17.25 -10.71 -1.51
C LYS A 50 -16.45 -9.47 -1.89
N GLU A 51 -16.78 -8.32 -1.28
CA GLU A 51 -16.06 -7.06 -1.48
C GLU A 51 -14.71 -7.02 -0.74
N ALA A 52 -14.60 -7.69 0.42
CA ALA A 52 -13.36 -7.74 1.20
C ALA A 52 -12.24 -8.54 0.51
N ILE A 53 -12.57 -9.62 -0.21
CA ILE A 53 -11.60 -10.50 -0.88
C ILE A 53 -10.66 -9.74 -1.84
N PRO A 54 -11.14 -8.98 -2.84
CA PRO A 54 -10.27 -8.27 -3.76
C PRO A 54 -9.44 -7.19 -3.05
N LEU A 55 -10.00 -6.54 -2.02
CA LEU A 55 -9.31 -5.53 -1.22
C LEU A 55 -8.16 -6.15 -0.39
N MET A 56 -8.36 -7.35 0.15
CA MET A 56 -7.32 -8.09 0.87
C MET A 56 -6.21 -8.60 -0.05
N LEU A 57 -6.50 -8.91 -1.31
CA LEU A 57 -5.48 -9.30 -2.29
C LEU A 57 -4.47 -8.18 -2.56
N CYS A 58 -4.81 -6.91 -2.30
CA CYS A 58 -3.89 -5.78 -2.41
C CYS A 58 -2.71 -5.83 -1.43
N ILE A 59 -2.77 -6.69 -0.40
CA ILE A 59 -1.68 -6.84 0.58
C ILE A 59 -0.41 -7.40 -0.06
N LEU A 60 -0.56 -8.30 -1.05
CA LEU A 60 0.57 -8.93 -1.73
C LEU A 60 1.39 -7.89 -2.52
N PRO A 61 0.82 -7.13 -3.48
CA PRO A 61 1.58 -6.12 -4.20
C PRO A 61 2.07 -5.00 -3.26
N ALA A 62 1.31 -4.63 -2.22
CA ALA A 62 1.78 -3.66 -1.21
C ALA A 62 3.06 -4.13 -0.51
N PHE A 63 3.09 -5.40 -0.07
CA PHE A 63 4.26 -5.95 0.62
C PHE A 63 5.49 -6.02 -0.29
N PHE A 64 5.33 -6.47 -1.54
CA PHE A 64 6.42 -6.50 -2.51
C PHE A 64 6.92 -5.10 -2.86
N LEU A 65 6.01 -4.13 -3.05
CA LEU A 65 6.36 -2.73 -3.31
C LEU A 65 7.13 -2.10 -2.15
N GLY A 66 6.64 -2.28 -0.92
CA GLY A 66 7.33 -1.78 0.28
C GLY A 66 8.75 -2.33 0.37
N LYS A 67 8.93 -3.64 0.15
CA LYS A 67 10.26 -4.27 0.15
C LYS A 67 11.15 -3.78 -0.99
N TYR A 68 10.59 -3.46 -2.15
CA TYR A 68 11.34 -2.97 -3.31
C TYR A 68 11.80 -1.52 -3.13
N ILE A 69 10.92 -0.64 -2.62
CA ILE A 69 11.21 0.77 -2.36
C ILE A 69 12.24 0.94 -1.24
N ASN A 70 12.15 0.10 -0.20
CA ASN A 70 13.00 0.21 0.99
C ASN A 70 14.40 -0.43 0.81
N LYS A 71 14.84 -0.70 -0.44
CA LYS A 71 16.18 -1.20 -0.70
C LYS A 71 17.22 -0.14 -0.31
N PRO A 72 18.26 -0.50 0.48
CA PRO A 72 19.22 0.47 1.01
C PRO A 72 19.95 1.25 -0.08
N ALA A 73 20.25 0.62 -1.21
CA ALA A 73 20.87 1.28 -2.37
C ALA A 73 20.03 2.42 -2.95
N TRP A 74 18.70 2.32 -2.90
CA TRP A 74 17.80 3.37 -3.38
C TRP A 74 17.63 4.48 -2.34
N VAL A 75 17.59 4.13 -1.06
CA VAL A 75 17.51 5.10 0.06
C VAL A 75 18.75 6.00 0.08
N ILE A 76 19.95 5.39 0.10
CA ILE A 76 21.24 6.10 0.15
C ILE A 76 21.37 7.05 -1.04
N ALA A 77 21.03 6.58 -2.24
CA ALA A 77 21.18 7.39 -3.45
C ALA A 77 20.14 8.52 -3.57
N THR A 78 19.00 8.44 -2.88
CA THR A 78 18.11 9.61 -2.71
C THR A 78 18.61 10.59 -1.67
N ASP A 79 19.17 10.11 -0.55
CA ASP A 79 19.75 11.00 0.46
C ASP A 79 20.93 11.78 -0.11
N ASP A 80 21.84 11.11 -0.81
CA ASP A 80 22.97 11.73 -1.49
C ASP A 80 22.51 12.77 -2.53
N PHE A 81 21.41 12.51 -3.25
CA PHE A 81 20.86 13.48 -4.19
C PHE A 81 20.31 14.71 -3.48
N ARG A 82 19.55 14.54 -2.39
CA ARG A 82 19.02 15.66 -1.60
C ARG A 82 20.13 16.47 -0.95
N LEU A 83 21.19 15.82 -0.45
CA LEU A 83 22.37 16.45 0.12
C LEU A 83 23.16 17.25 -0.93
N ASN A 84 23.34 16.70 -2.13
CA ASN A 84 24.02 17.41 -3.21
C ASN A 84 23.21 18.58 -3.76
N SER A 85 21.88 18.45 -3.88
CA SER A 85 21.01 19.58 -4.24
C SER A 85 21.04 20.68 -3.17
N ALA A 86 21.02 20.32 -1.88
CA ALA A 86 21.10 21.29 -0.79
C ALA A 86 22.48 21.97 -0.66
N LYS A 87 23.55 21.30 -1.09
CA LYS A 87 24.91 21.90 -1.15
C LYS A 87 25.12 22.86 -2.32
N ASN A 88 24.37 22.67 -3.40
CA ASN A 88 24.45 23.49 -4.61
C ASN A 88 23.44 24.65 -4.63
N GLN A 89 22.79 24.91 -3.49
CA GLN A 89 21.87 26.02 -3.25
C GLN A 89 22.48 26.96 -2.21
#